data_AF-B8KYZ4-F1
#
_entry.id   AF-B8KYZ4-F1
#
_cell.length_a   1.000
_cell.length_b   1.000
_cell.length_c   1.000
_cell.angle_alpha   90.00
_cell.angle_beta   90.00
_cell.angle_gamma   90.00
#
_symmetry.space_group_name_H-M   'P 1'
#
loop_
_entity.id
_entity.type
_entity.pdbx_description
1 polymer ?
#
loop_
_entity_poly.entity_id
_entity_poly.type
_entity_poly.pdbx_seq_one_letter_code
_entity_poly.pdbx_strand_id
1 'polypeptide(L)' 'MSDDKKNTGSPDRDRINVNEDYELQYWTKALGVSADELRAAVKAVGPTAAAVRKHLGK' A
#
# COMPACT_ATOMS: atom_id res chain seq x y z
N MET A 1 -17.90 4.02 -28.90
CA MET A 1 -18.67 3.54 -27.73
C MET A 1 -17.86 3.82 -26.49
N SER A 2 -18.51 4.37 -25.47
CA SER A 2 -17.95 5.07 -24.32
C SER A 2 -17.09 4.20 -23.40
N ASP A 3 -16.10 4.86 -22.81
CA ASP A 3 -15.18 4.41 -21.75
C ASP A 3 -15.96 3.75 -20.58
N ASP A 4 -16.01 2.42 -20.53
CA ASP A 4 -16.42 1.70 -19.32
C ASP A 4 -15.26 1.70 -18.31
N LYS A 5 -14.96 2.88 -17.75
CA LYS A 5 -14.11 3.08 -16.56
C LYS A 5 -14.86 2.62 -15.30
N LYS A 6 -15.24 1.34 -15.24
CA LYS A 6 -15.87 0.73 -14.05
C LYS A 6 -15.38 -0.67 -13.72
N ASN A 7 -14.20 -1.07 -14.20
CA ASN A 7 -13.41 -2.09 -13.51
C ASN A 7 -12.54 -1.41 -12.43
N THR A 8 -13.23 -0.85 -11.43
CA THR A 8 -12.65 -0.26 -10.21
C THR A 8 -12.19 -1.37 -9.27
N GLY A 9 -11.29 -2.21 -9.75
CA GLY A 9 -10.89 -3.42 -9.05
C GLY A 9 -9.58 -3.96 -9.61
N SER A 10 -8.59 -3.10 -9.80
CA SER A 10 -7.22 -3.59 -9.90
C SER A 10 -6.76 -3.93 -8.48
N PRO A 11 -6.57 -5.21 -8.12
CA PRO A 11 -5.97 -5.60 -6.84
C PRO A 11 -4.57 -4.99 -6.61
N ASP A 12 -3.97 -4.41 -7.66
CA ASP A 12 -2.71 -3.69 -7.59
C ASP A 12 -2.80 -2.30 -6.92
N ARG A 13 -3.97 -1.62 -6.94
CA ARG A 13 -4.10 -0.32 -6.23
C ARG A 13 -4.00 -0.44 -4.71
N ASP A 14 -4.19 -1.65 -4.19
CA ASP A 14 -4.10 -1.96 -2.77
C ASP A 14 -2.74 -2.56 -2.40
N ARG A 15 -1.73 -2.50 -3.29
CA ARG A 15 -0.37 -2.94 -2.98
C ARG A 15 0.53 -1.75 -2.62
N ILE A 16 1.48 -2.01 -1.74
CA ILE A 16 2.51 -1.10 -1.24
C ILE A 16 3.83 -1.61 -1.80
N ASN A 17 4.37 -0.91 -2.78
CA ASN A 17 5.71 -1.15 -3.29
C ASN A 17 6.72 -0.30 -2.51
N VAL A 18 7.37 -0.94 -1.53
CA VAL A 18 8.41 -0.30 -0.73
C VAL A 18 9.74 -0.07 -1.47
N ASN A 19 9.86 -0.60 -2.70
CA ASN A 19 11.01 -0.38 -3.57
C ASN A 19 10.87 0.91 -4.41
N GLU A 20 9.66 1.47 -4.50
CA GLU A 20 9.40 2.74 -5.18
C GLU A 20 9.37 3.85 -4.13
N ASP A 21 10.36 4.76 -4.17
CA ASP A 21 10.50 5.83 -3.17
C ASP A 21 9.24 6.71 -3.06
N TYR A 22 8.58 6.97 -4.19
CA TYR A 22 7.35 7.76 -4.20
C TYR A 22 6.19 7.06 -3.49
N GLU A 23 5.99 5.76 -3.73
CA GLU A 23 4.96 4.97 -3.03
C GLU A 23 5.28 4.83 -1.55
N LEU A 24 6.54 4.58 -1.20
CA LEU A 24 6.97 4.51 0.19
C LEU A 24 6.71 5.83 0.91
N GLN A 25 7.02 6.98 0.32
CA GLN A 25 6.68 8.29 0.90
C GLN A 25 5.17 8.53 1.00
N TYR A 26 4.40 8.09 0.01
CA TYR A 26 2.94 8.19 0.04
C TYR A 26 2.35 7.36 1.19
N TRP A 27 2.75 6.10 1.31
CA TRP A 27 2.21 5.17 2.30
C TRP A 27 2.69 5.46 3.73
N THR A 28 3.94 5.90 3.91
CA THR A 28 4.43 6.39 5.21
C THR A 28 3.60 7.58 5.71
N LYS A 29 3.25 8.52 4.82
CA LYS A 29 2.33 9.62 5.15
C LYS A 29 0.89 9.15 5.39
N ALA A 30 0.37 8.25 4.55
CA ALA A 30 -1.00 7.75 4.66
C ALA A 30 -1.24 6.92 5.93
N LEU A 31 -0.24 6.16 6.37
CA LEU A 31 -0.30 5.31 7.57
C LEU A 31 0.27 6.02 8.81
N GLY A 32 1.00 7.13 8.62
CA GLY A 32 1.70 7.84 9.68
C GLY A 32 2.77 6.99 10.34
N VAL A 33 3.55 6.24 9.55
CA VAL A 33 4.65 5.37 10.01
C VAL A 33 5.94 5.71 9.29
N SER A 34 7.06 5.28 9.84
CA SER A 34 8.37 5.43 9.19
C SER A 34 8.57 4.49 8.00
N ALA A 35 9.52 4.82 7.13
CA ALA A 35 9.91 3.99 5.99
C ALA A 35 10.29 2.56 6.40
N ASP A 36 11.07 2.45 7.48
CA ASP A 36 11.52 1.18 8.02
C ASP A 36 10.37 0.35 8.59
N GLU A 37 9.43 0.98 9.33
CA GLU A 37 8.22 0.30 9.81
C GLU A 37 7.35 -0.19 8.66
N LEU A 38 7.19 0.61 7.61
CA LEU A 38 6.44 0.21 6.42
C LEU A 38 7.08 -1.01 5.74
N ARG A 39 8.41 -0.99 5.57
CA ARG A 39 9.19 -2.12 5.01
C ARG A 39 9.09 -3.37 5.88
N ALA A 40 9.19 -3.22 7.19
CA ALA A 40 9.06 -4.32 8.13
C ALA A 40 7.64 -4.92 8.09
N ALA A 41 6.60 -4.09 8.08
CA ALA A 41 5.22 -4.53 7.96
C ALA A 41 4.99 -5.27 6.63
N VAL A 42 5.42 -4.68 5.50
CA VAL A 42 5.32 -5.32 4.19
C VAL A 42 6.06 -6.66 4.13
N LYS A 43 7.22 -6.77 4.79
CA LYS A 43 7.95 -8.04 4.89
C LYS A 43 7.23 -9.08 5.78
N ALA A 44 6.52 -8.64 6.81
CA ALA A 44 5.83 -9.51 7.76
C ALA A 44 4.49 -10.04 7.24
N VAL A 45 3.68 -9.18 6.60
CA VAL A 45 2.31 -9.51 6.18
C VAL A 45 2.08 -9.45 4.67
N GLY A 46 3.11 -9.12 3.90
CA GLY A 46 3.07 -8.95 2.46
C GLY A 46 2.79 -7.51 2.03
N PRO A 47 2.94 -7.20 0.73
CA PRO A 47 2.80 -5.85 0.19
C PRO A 47 1.35 -5.36 0.14
N THR A 48 0.36 -6.07 0.69
CA THR A 48 -1.04 -5.62 0.63
C THR A 48 -1.32 -4.57 1.70
N ALA A 49 -1.82 -3.41 1.31
CA ALA A 49 -2.17 -2.30 2.18
C ALA A 49 -3.15 -2.70 3.29
N ALA A 50 -4.12 -3.56 2.99
CA ALA A 50 -5.05 -4.08 3.99
C ALA A 50 -4.34 -4.89 5.09
N ALA A 51 -3.39 -5.74 4.69
CA ALA A 51 -2.62 -6.55 5.63
C ALA A 51 -1.70 -5.66 6.48
N VAL A 52 -1.00 -4.72 5.84
CA VAL A 52 -0.10 -3.76 6.51
C VAL A 52 -0.86 -2.88 7.50
N ARG A 53 -2.02 -2.34 7.11
CA ARG A 53 -2.92 -1.58 8.01
C ARG A 53 -3.34 -2.40 9.21
N LYS A 54 -3.77 -3.63 8.98
CA LYS A 54 -4.14 -4.56 10.06
C LYS A 54 -2.97 -4.87 11.01
N HIS A 55 -1.75 -4.99 10.46
CA HIS A 55 -0.54 -5.22 11.26
C HIS A 55 -0.15 -4.00 12.10
N LEU A 56 -0.25 -2.80 11.52
CA LEU A 56 0.10 -1.53 12.16
C LEU A 56 -1.03 -0.95 13.04
N GLY A 57 -2.23 -1.53 13.00
CA GLY A 57 -3.40 -1.02 13.72
C GLY A 57 -3.91 0.33 13.19
N LYS A 58 -3.80 0.56 11.88
CA LYS A 58 -4.18 1.80 11.19
C LYS A 58 -5.42 1.65 10.32
#